data_AF-A0A9P3GCG1-F1
#
_entry.id   AF-A0A9P3GCG1-F1
#
_cell.length_a   1.000
_cell.length_b   1.000
_cell.length_c   1.000
_cell.angle_alpha   90.00
_cell.angle_beta   90.00
_cell.angle_gamma   90.00
#
_symmetry.space_group_name_H-M   'P 1'
#
loop_
_entity.id
_entity.type
_entity.pdbx_description
1 polymer ?
#
loop_
_entity_poly.entity_id
_entity_poly.type
_entity_poly.pdbx_seq_one_letter_code
_entity_poly.pdbx_strand_id
1 'polypeptide(L)'
;MFEGSLRDNSNYPGLFPEPRLHTVLALAGMFLPDALDAGNNRFVDEVRGVLQLCCDLLRRHTTKRIVAPTSGMREFLRRVSRARWQAVADALRARGAHRSTQWRPLHQTWTILGRVLDVEAHGTAPVDAEEIRKAFPPLLRCNWHECMCSVHEPLHKLQVCRGCSYVAYCNDRCQRRDWTDGGHRENCAR
;
A
#
# COMPACT_ATOMS: atom_id res chain seq x y z
N MET A 1 -4.88 -10.63 48.62
CA MET A 1 -5.75 -11.41 47.73
C MET A 1 -6.53 -10.42 46.86
N PHE A 2 -6.12 -10.24 45.61
CA PHE A 2 -6.87 -9.47 44.62
C PHE A 2 -7.12 -10.40 43.43
N GLU A 3 -8.34 -10.92 43.34
CA GLU A 3 -8.82 -11.65 42.17
C GLU A 3 -9.27 -10.63 41.12
N GLY A 4 -8.39 -10.34 40.18
CA GLY A 4 -8.69 -9.55 38.98
C GLY A 4 -9.17 -10.46 37.86
N SER A 5 -10.49 -10.51 37.67
CA SER A 5 -11.19 -11.20 36.58
C SER A 5 -10.71 -10.69 35.21
N LEU A 6 -9.99 -11.54 34.47
CA LEU A 6 -9.71 -11.35 33.04
C LEU A 6 -10.99 -11.60 32.26
N ARG A 7 -11.66 -10.52 31.85
CA ARG A 7 -12.74 -10.60 30.87
C ARG A 7 -12.14 -10.81 29.48
N ASP A 8 -12.52 -11.94 28.91
CA ASP A 8 -12.33 -12.36 27.54
C ASP A 8 -12.87 -11.28 26.57
N ASN A 9 -11.99 -10.76 25.73
CA ASN A 9 -12.27 -9.66 24.79
C ASN A 9 -12.20 -10.18 23.34
N SER A 10 -12.88 -11.30 23.09
CA SER A 10 -12.96 -12.00 21.81
C SER A 10 -14.11 -11.51 20.92
N ASN A 11 -14.26 -10.20 20.76
CA ASN A 11 -15.24 -9.62 19.83
C ASN A 11 -14.65 -8.48 18.99
N TYR A 12 -13.82 -8.84 18.01
CA TYR A 12 -13.40 -7.95 16.92
C TYR A 12 -13.99 -8.42 15.57
N PRO A 13 -15.22 -8.02 15.21
CA PRO A 13 -15.72 -8.23 13.85
C PRO A 13 -15.23 -7.08 12.97
N GLY A 14 -14.17 -7.31 12.18
CA GLY A 14 -13.72 -6.34 11.16
C GLY A 14 -12.20 -6.28 11.00
N LEU A 15 -11.56 -7.41 10.73
CA LEU A 15 -10.13 -7.43 10.45
C LEU A 15 -9.85 -6.95 9.03
N PHE A 16 -9.34 -5.71 8.98
CA PHE A 16 -8.67 -4.97 7.91
C PHE A 16 -9.56 -4.14 6.97
N PRO A 17 -9.65 -2.81 7.18
CA PRO A 17 -10.11 -1.90 6.13
C PRO A 17 -9.13 -1.95 4.93
N GLU A 18 -9.69 -2.05 3.74
CA GLU A 18 -9.05 -2.11 2.41
C GLU A 18 -7.76 -1.27 2.21
N PRO A 19 -7.63 -0.01 2.73
CA PRO A 19 -6.42 0.80 2.57
C PRO A 19 -5.13 0.17 3.13
N ARG A 20 -5.22 -0.83 4.01
CA ARG A 20 -4.03 -1.45 4.59
C ARG A 20 -3.34 -2.44 3.66
N LEU A 21 -4.07 -3.11 2.77
CA LEU A 21 -3.45 -4.10 1.89
C LEU A 21 -2.53 -3.45 0.85
N HIS A 22 -2.98 -2.34 0.25
CA HIS A 22 -2.16 -1.54 -0.65
C HIS A 22 -0.97 -0.90 0.05
N THR A 23 -1.15 -0.49 1.31
CA THR A 23 -0.05 -0.02 2.16
C THR A 23 0.98 -1.12 2.39
N VAL A 24 0.54 -2.36 2.69
CA VAL A 24 1.45 -3.49 2.88
C VAL A 24 2.20 -3.84 1.59
N LEU A 25 1.55 -3.79 0.43
CA LEU A 25 2.19 -4.01 -0.88
C LEU A 25 3.17 -2.89 -1.23
N ALA A 26 2.81 -1.64 -0.95
CA ALA A 26 3.68 -0.50 -1.16
C ALA A 26 4.90 -0.57 -0.23
N LEU A 27 4.73 -0.91 1.05
CA LEU A 27 5.82 -1.11 2.00
C LEU A 27 6.72 -2.27 1.56
N ALA A 28 6.14 -3.42 1.18
CA ALA A 28 6.92 -4.54 0.65
C ALA A 28 7.74 -4.11 -0.58
N GLY A 29 7.13 -3.44 -1.55
CA GLY A 29 7.83 -2.93 -2.74
C GLY A 29 8.88 -1.85 -2.47
N MET A 30 8.75 -1.08 -1.37
CA MET A 30 9.74 -0.06 -0.98
C MET A 30 10.97 -0.66 -0.32
N PHE A 31 10.80 -1.66 0.54
CA PHE A 31 11.91 -2.19 1.33
C PHE A 31 12.59 -3.41 0.69
N LEU A 32 11.96 -4.06 -0.29
CA LEU A 32 12.58 -5.21 -0.95
C LEU A 32 13.90 -4.87 -1.65
N PRO A 33 14.02 -3.81 -2.47
CA PRO A 33 15.27 -3.54 -3.20
C PRO A 33 16.48 -3.36 -2.28
N ASP A 34 16.37 -2.48 -1.27
CA ASP A 34 17.45 -2.18 -0.33
C ASP A 34 17.89 -3.42 0.45
N ALA A 35 16.93 -4.26 0.81
CA ALA A 35 17.21 -5.42 1.63
C ALA A 35 17.59 -6.67 0.81
N LEU A 36 17.29 -6.70 -0.49
CA LEU A 36 17.89 -7.61 -1.45
C LEU A 36 19.39 -7.29 -1.63
N ASP A 37 19.79 -6.03 -1.56
CA ASP A 37 21.20 -5.58 -1.66
C ASP A 37 22.03 -5.97 -0.44
N ALA A 38 21.41 -6.08 0.74
CA ALA A 38 22.11 -6.46 1.98
C ALA A 38 22.58 -7.94 2.03
N GLY A 39 22.19 -8.79 1.08
CA GLY A 39 22.68 -10.18 0.97
C GLY A 39 22.33 -11.09 2.17
N ASN A 40 21.40 -10.68 3.03
CA ASN A 40 21.10 -11.40 4.27
C ASN A 40 20.03 -12.48 4.04
N ASN A 41 20.43 -13.74 4.10
CA ASN A 41 19.56 -14.89 3.87
C ASN A 41 18.35 -14.96 4.82
N ARG A 42 18.51 -14.53 6.07
CA ARG A 42 17.41 -14.51 7.05
C ARG A 42 16.30 -13.55 6.62
N PHE A 43 16.69 -12.42 6.04
CA PHE A 43 15.75 -11.41 5.55
C PHE A 43 14.89 -11.94 4.40
N VAL A 44 15.45 -12.79 3.52
CA VAL A 44 14.73 -13.42 2.40
C VAL A 44 13.55 -14.26 2.89
N ASP A 45 13.75 -15.06 3.93
CA ASP A 45 12.70 -15.90 4.50
C ASP A 45 11.62 -15.07 5.21
N GLU A 46 12.00 -14.01 5.92
CA GLU A 46 11.06 -13.07 6.56
C GLU A 46 10.19 -12.36 5.52
N VAL A 47 10.81 -11.84 4.45
CA VAL A 47 10.08 -11.23 3.33
C VAL A 47 9.16 -12.23 2.66
N ARG A 48 9.62 -13.47 2.40
CA ARG A 48 8.77 -14.52 1.83
C ARG A 48 7.54 -14.76 2.71
N GLY A 49 7.72 -14.82 4.04
CA GLY A 49 6.64 -14.98 5.00
C GLY A 49 5.60 -13.85 4.90
N VAL A 50 6.05 -12.59 4.82
CA VAL A 50 5.17 -11.43 4.66
C VAL A 50 4.42 -11.49 3.33
N LEU A 51 5.10 -11.80 2.22
CA LEU A 51 4.45 -11.90 0.90
C LEU A 51 3.44 -13.05 0.85
N GLN A 52 3.73 -14.18 1.49
CA GLN A 52 2.81 -15.30 1.60
C GLN A 52 1.54 -14.90 2.39
N LEU A 53 1.71 -14.21 3.52
CA LEU A 53 0.59 -13.66 4.28
C LEU A 53 -0.24 -12.69 3.44
N CYS A 54 0.40 -11.83 2.64
CA CYS A 54 -0.29 -10.93 1.72
C CYS A 54 -1.11 -11.68 0.69
N CYS A 55 -0.54 -12.72 0.06
CA CYS A 55 -1.26 -13.60 -0.87
C CYS A 55 -2.49 -14.21 -0.23
N ASP A 56 -2.37 -14.73 0.99
CA ASP A 56 -3.47 -15.43 1.66
C ASP A 56 -4.57 -14.46 2.11
N LEU A 57 -4.20 -13.26 2.56
CA LEU A 57 -5.15 -12.18 2.82
C LEU A 57 -5.87 -11.76 1.54
N LEU A 58 -5.12 -11.48 0.46
CA LEU A 58 -5.70 -11.13 -0.84
C LEU A 58 -6.70 -12.17 -1.33
N ARG A 59 -6.34 -13.45 -1.31
CA ARG A 59 -7.24 -14.55 -1.73
C ARG A 59 -8.52 -14.60 -0.90
N ARG A 60 -8.41 -14.39 0.42
CA ARG A 60 -9.58 -14.34 1.33
C ARG A 60 -10.45 -13.11 1.07
N HIS A 61 -9.85 -12.00 0.67
CA HIS A 61 -10.56 -10.77 0.32
C HIS A 61 -11.17 -10.80 -1.08
N THR A 62 -10.55 -11.44 -2.07
CA THR A 62 -11.10 -11.55 -3.43
C THR A 62 -12.24 -12.55 -3.53
N THR A 63 -12.29 -13.54 -2.63
CA THR A 63 -13.39 -14.52 -2.54
C THR A 63 -14.64 -13.96 -1.87
N LYS A 64 -14.50 -12.95 -1.01
CA LYS A 64 -15.61 -12.21 -0.44
C LYS A 64 -15.88 -11.02 -1.36
N ARG A 65 -17.09 -10.87 -1.93
CA ARG A 65 -17.49 -9.69 -2.72
C ARG A 65 -17.37 -8.42 -1.86
N ILE A 66 -16.18 -7.83 -1.83
CA ILE A 66 -15.93 -6.50 -1.28
C ILE A 66 -16.17 -5.51 -2.41
N VAL A 67 -16.82 -4.40 -2.08
CA VAL A 67 -17.18 -3.31 -2.99
C VAL A 67 -15.95 -2.98 -3.83
N ALA A 68 -16.08 -3.16 -5.14
CA ALA A 68 -14.95 -3.05 -6.02
C ALA A 68 -14.39 -1.62 -5.95
N PRO A 69 -13.06 -1.42 -5.78
CA PRO A 69 -12.50 -0.09 -5.66
C PRO A 69 -12.87 0.76 -6.89
N THR A 70 -13.02 2.07 -6.74
CA THR A 70 -13.35 2.94 -7.88
C THR A 70 -12.35 2.71 -9.01
N SER A 71 -12.83 2.75 -10.27
CA SER A 71 -12.02 2.37 -11.45
C SER A 71 -10.68 3.12 -11.50
N GLY A 72 -10.67 4.40 -11.11
CA GLY A 72 -9.46 5.22 -11.04
C GLY A 72 -8.44 4.75 -10.00
N MET A 73 -8.86 4.33 -8.82
CA MET A 73 -7.95 3.85 -7.76
C MET A 73 -7.30 2.52 -8.15
N ARG A 74 -8.07 1.61 -8.76
CA ARG A 74 -7.53 0.36 -9.29
C ARG A 74 -6.49 0.61 -10.36
N GLU A 75 -6.78 1.46 -11.32
CA GLU A 75 -5.85 1.76 -12.41
C GLU A 75 -4.57 2.44 -11.91
N PHE A 76 -4.73 3.38 -10.99
CA PHE A 76 -3.63 4.10 -10.36
C PHE A 76 -2.72 3.16 -9.55
N LEU A 77 -3.28 2.38 -8.64
CA LEU A 77 -2.53 1.44 -7.81
C LEU A 77 -1.88 0.37 -8.67
N ARG A 78 -2.56 -0.13 -9.72
CA ARG A 78 -1.96 -1.04 -10.71
C ARG A 78 -0.74 -0.43 -11.36
N ARG A 79 -0.82 0.82 -11.83
CA ARG A 79 0.27 1.49 -12.54
C ARG A 79 1.51 1.70 -11.65
N VAL A 80 1.34 2.25 -10.44
CA VAL A 80 2.49 2.49 -9.55
C VAL A 80 3.04 1.19 -8.97
N SER A 81 2.15 0.25 -8.63
CA SER A 81 2.58 -1.07 -8.18
C SER A 81 3.40 -1.74 -9.27
N ARG A 82 3.03 -1.63 -10.56
CA ARG A 82 3.73 -2.27 -11.69
C ARG A 82 5.20 -1.85 -11.83
N ALA A 83 5.52 -0.57 -11.73
CA ALA A 83 6.90 -0.11 -11.90
C ALA A 83 7.83 -0.69 -10.83
N ARG A 84 7.40 -0.61 -9.55
CA ARG A 84 8.12 -1.23 -8.44
C ARG A 84 8.10 -2.75 -8.51
N TRP A 85 6.99 -3.31 -8.97
CA TRP A 85 6.83 -4.74 -9.20
C TRP A 85 7.91 -5.29 -10.12
N GLN A 86 8.11 -4.59 -11.24
CA GLN A 86 9.09 -4.92 -12.25
C GLN A 86 10.52 -4.77 -11.72
N ALA A 87 10.81 -3.68 -11.01
CA ALA A 87 12.13 -3.46 -10.41
C ALA A 87 12.54 -4.60 -9.47
N VAL A 88 11.64 -5.05 -8.61
CA VAL A 88 11.88 -6.21 -7.72
C VAL A 88 12.04 -7.50 -8.53
N ALA A 89 11.20 -7.73 -9.54
CA ALA A 89 11.30 -8.92 -10.38
C ALA A 89 12.62 -8.98 -11.15
N ASP A 90 13.08 -7.84 -11.68
CA ASP A 90 14.36 -7.70 -12.36
C ASP A 90 15.53 -7.92 -11.37
N ALA A 91 15.46 -7.35 -10.17
CA ALA A 91 16.45 -7.55 -9.11
C ALA A 91 16.57 -9.02 -8.66
N LEU A 92 15.44 -9.74 -8.58
CA LEU A 92 15.42 -11.17 -8.29
C LEU A 92 16.02 -11.98 -9.46
N ARG A 93 15.69 -11.62 -10.71
CA ARG A 93 16.25 -12.27 -11.91
C ARG A 93 17.76 -12.07 -12.02
N ALA A 94 18.26 -10.86 -11.78
CA ALA A 94 19.68 -10.51 -11.79
C ALA A 94 20.48 -11.32 -10.76
N ARG A 95 19.88 -11.62 -9.60
CA ARG A 95 20.47 -12.49 -8.56
C ARG A 95 20.43 -13.99 -8.89
N GLY A 96 19.97 -14.35 -10.09
CA GLY A 96 19.88 -15.75 -10.50
C GLY A 96 18.80 -16.51 -9.75
N ALA A 97 17.69 -15.86 -9.35
CA ALA A 97 16.61 -16.52 -8.60
C ALA A 97 16.03 -17.78 -9.29
N HIS A 98 16.19 -17.90 -10.60
CA HIS A 98 15.84 -19.10 -11.36
C HIS A 98 16.76 -20.30 -11.04
N ARG A 99 18.05 -20.05 -10.80
CA ARG A 99 19.07 -21.07 -10.53
C ARG A 99 19.26 -21.35 -9.04
N SER A 100 19.12 -20.33 -8.20
CA SER A 100 19.28 -20.47 -6.75
C SER A 100 18.08 -21.15 -6.10
N THR A 101 18.32 -22.22 -5.35
CA THR A 101 17.31 -22.90 -4.52
C THR A 101 16.75 -22.00 -3.42
N GLN A 102 17.53 -21.02 -2.98
CA GLN A 102 17.15 -20.09 -1.93
C GLN A 102 16.22 -18.98 -2.42
N TRP A 103 16.52 -18.40 -3.58
CA TRP A 103 15.79 -17.25 -4.13
C TRP A 103 14.57 -17.66 -4.97
N ARG A 104 14.53 -18.91 -5.45
CA ARG A 104 13.44 -19.45 -6.26
C ARG A 104 12.08 -19.36 -5.55
N PRO A 105 11.92 -19.76 -4.27
CA PRO A 105 10.64 -19.64 -3.57
C PRO A 105 10.16 -18.19 -3.47
N LEU A 106 11.05 -17.24 -3.18
CA LEU A 106 10.70 -15.82 -3.11
C LEU A 106 10.21 -15.30 -4.46
N HIS A 107 10.91 -15.62 -5.55
CA HIS A 107 10.50 -15.26 -6.91
C HIS A 107 9.15 -15.88 -7.27
N GLN A 108 8.90 -17.14 -6.92
CA GLN A 108 7.60 -17.80 -7.14
C GLN A 108 6.46 -17.11 -6.37
N THR A 109 6.67 -16.81 -5.09
CA THR A 109 5.68 -16.09 -4.27
C THR A 109 5.42 -14.69 -4.84
N TRP A 110 6.47 -13.98 -5.27
CA TRP A 110 6.33 -12.70 -5.98
C TRP A 110 5.45 -12.87 -7.22
N THR A 111 5.81 -13.72 -8.18
CA THR A 111 5.01 -13.99 -9.39
C THR A 111 3.55 -14.38 -9.10
N ILE A 112 3.29 -15.20 -8.08
CA ILE A 112 1.91 -15.55 -7.68
C ILE A 112 1.14 -14.31 -7.24
N LEU A 113 1.75 -13.49 -6.39
CA LEU A 113 1.14 -12.25 -5.90
C LEU A 113 0.86 -11.28 -7.07
N GLY A 114 1.74 -11.21 -8.07
CA GLY A 114 1.57 -10.37 -9.26
C GLY A 114 0.37 -10.77 -10.10
N ARG A 115 0.12 -12.07 -10.23
CA ARG A 115 -1.08 -12.61 -10.90
C ARG A 115 -2.35 -12.30 -10.13
N VAL A 116 -2.32 -12.42 -8.80
CA VAL A 116 -3.48 -12.08 -7.95
C VAL A 116 -3.84 -10.59 -8.05
N LEU A 117 -2.83 -9.74 -8.23
CA LEU A 117 -2.99 -8.29 -8.40
C LEU A 117 -3.23 -7.86 -9.84
N ASP A 118 -3.25 -8.80 -10.80
CA ASP A 118 -3.43 -8.53 -12.22
C ASP A 118 -2.37 -7.56 -12.80
N VAL A 119 -1.12 -7.69 -12.32
CA VAL A 119 0.00 -6.83 -12.72
C VAL A 119 0.67 -7.34 -13.99
N GLU A 120 0.58 -8.64 -14.28
CA GLU A 120 1.22 -9.30 -15.45
C GLU A 120 0.43 -9.18 -16.76
N ALA A 121 -0.89 -8.95 -16.71
CA ALA A 121 -1.77 -8.95 -17.89
C ALA A 121 -1.61 -7.71 -18.80
N HIS A 122 -0.87 -6.70 -18.35
CA HIS A 122 -0.77 -5.41 -19.01
C HIS A 122 0.72 -5.07 -19.17
N GLY A 123 1.20 -5.02 -20.42
CA GLY A 123 2.61 -5.04 -20.80
C GLY A 123 3.57 -4.04 -20.12
N THR A 124 4.86 -4.24 -20.42
CA THR A 124 6.06 -3.66 -19.79
C THR A 124 6.38 -2.23 -20.23
N ALA A 125 5.39 -1.37 -20.44
CA ALA A 125 5.70 0.04 -20.72
C ALA A 125 6.42 0.64 -19.50
N PRO A 126 7.65 1.17 -19.65
CA PRO A 126 8.36 1.78 -18.54
C PRO A 126 7.55 2.98 -18.04
N VAL A 127 7.26 2.98 -16.74
CA VAL A 127 6.61 4.11 -16.08
C VAL A 127 7.72 5.10 -15.72
N ASP A 128 7.56 6.35 -16.15
CA ASP A 128 8.50 7.42 -15.83
C ASP A 128 8.60 7.60 -14.31
N ALA A 129 9.82 7.66 -13.78
CA ALA A 129 10.06 7.88 -12.35
C ALA A 129 9.45 9.20 -11.85
N GLU A 130 9.40 10.22 -12.73
CA GLU A 130 8.71 11.47 -12.45
C GLU A 130 7.19 11.29 -12.35
N GLU A 131 6.62 10.37 -13.13
CA GLU A 131 5.21 10.01 -13.08
C GLU A 131 4.87 9.24 -11.79
N ILE A 132 5.76 8.36 -11.30
CA ILE A 132 5.63 7.68 -10.00
C ILE A 132 5.63 8.68 -8.84
N ARG A 133 6.51 9.69 -8.92
CA ARG A 133 6.66 10.74 -7.92
C ARG A 133 5.46 11.70 -7.90
N LYS A 134 4.89 12.00 -9.07
CA LYS A 134 3.62 12.72 -9.21
C LYS A 134 2.40 11.91 -8.79
N ALA A 135 2.48 10.59 -8.93
CA ALA A 135 1.40 9.68 -8.61
C ALA A 135 1.13 9.62 -7.09
N PHE A 136 2.19 9.55 -6.29
CA PHE A 136 2.11 9.76 -4.85
C PHE A 136 2.73 11.12 -4.54
N PRO A 137 2.05 12.26 -4.80
CA PRO A 137 2.47 13.47 -4.14
C PRO A 137 2.41 13.09 -2.65
N PRO A 138 3.52 13.16 -1.92
CA PRO A 138 3.44 12.87 -0.50
C PRO A 138 2.35 13.81 0.03
N LEU A 139 1.66 13.40 1.09
CA LEU A 139 0.63 14.20 1.73
C LEU A 139 1.29 15.41 2.41
N LEU A 140 1.90 16.26 1.59
CA LEU A 140 2.76 17.41 1.84
C LEU A 140 1.95 18.68 1.81
N ARG A 141 0.67 18.63 1.44
CA ARG A 141 -0.17 19.81 1.35
C ARG A 141 -1.51 19.53 1.97
N CYS A 142 -2.12 20.59 2.48
CA CYS A 142 -3.46 20.55 2.99
C CYS A 142 -4.44 20.41 1.82
N ASN A 143 -5.32 19.42 1.87
CA ASN A 143 -6.31 19.19 0.82
C ASN A 143 -7.41 20.25 0.78
N TRP A 144 -7.64 20.96 1.90
CA TRP A 144 -8.55 22.11 1.92
C TRP A 144 -8.00 23.25 1.06
N HIS A 145 -8.65 23.52 -0.08
CA HIS A 145 -8.14 24.41 -1.11
C HIS A 145 -7.93 25.87 -0.65
N GLU A 146 -8.76 26.39 0.27
CA GLU A 146 -8.58 27.73 0.84
C GLU A 146 -7.52 27.80 1.96
N CYS A 147 -6.89 26.68 2.32
CA CYS A 147 -5.76 26.70 3.24
C CYS A 147 -4.52 27.26 2.56
N MET A 148 -3.77 28.14 3.21
CA MET A 148 -2.48 28.62 2.69
C MET A 148 -1.48 27.47 2.41
N CYS A 149 -1.60 26.37 3.15
CA CYS A 149 -0.79 25.16 2.97
C CYS A 149 -1.31 24.22 1.85
N SER A 150 -2.34 24.62 1.08
CA SER A 150 -2.76 23.91 -0.12
C SER A 150 -1.83 24.20 -1.31
N VAL A 151 -1.22 25.40 -1.31
CA VAL A 151 -0.27 25.86 -2.33
C VAL A 151 1.17 25.66 -1.87
N HIS A 152 1.45 25.94 -0.59
CA HIS A 152 2.80 25.87 -0.03
C HIS A 152 3.00 24.63 0.83
N GLU A 153 4.20 24.06 0.78
CA GLU A 153 4.59 22.96 1.67
C GLU A 153 4.67 23.47 3.12
N PRO A 154 3.89 22.88 4.06
CA PRO A 154 3.85 23.29 5.44
C PRO A 154 5.09 22.79 6.19
N LEU A 155 5.63 23.65 7.06
CA LEU A 155 6.68 23.28 8.01
C LEU A 155 6.18 22.43 9.21
N HIS A 156 4.90 22.08 9.21
CA HIS A 156 4.26 21.30 10.27
C HIS A 156 3.71 19.98 9.72
N LYS A 157 3.56 19.01 10.63
CA LYS A 157 3.03 17.69 10.28
C LYS A 157 1.55 17.77 9.89
N LEU A 158 1.20 17.11 8.79
CA LEU A 158 -0.17 16.98 8.34
C LEU A 158 -0.85 15.73 8.93
N GLN A 159 -2.17 15.83 9.12
CA GLN A 159 -3.04 14.77 9.61
C GLN A 159 -3.77 14.12 8.44
N VAL A 160 -3.56 12.82 8.25
CA VAL A 160 -4.20 12.06 7.19
C VAL A 160 -5.67 11.78 7.53
N CYS A 161 -6.55 11.86 6.54
CA CYS A 161 -7.95 11.49 6.72
C CYS A 161 -8.08 10.04 7.17
N ARG A 162 -8.71 9.81 8.33
CA ARG A 162 -8.87 8.46 8.89
C ARG A 162 -9.81 7.55 8.09
N GLY A 163 -10.67 8.12 7.25
CA GLY A 163 -11.56 7.37 6.36
C GLY A 163 -10.79 6.83 5.16
N CYS A 164 -10.45 7.71 4.24
CA CYS A 164 -9.88 7.30 2.95
C CYS A 164 -8.35 7.22 2.92
N SER A 165 -7.65 7.88 3.85
CA SER A 165 -6.18 7.99 3.87
C SER A 165 -5.49 8.61 2.63
N TYR A 166 -6.26 9.21 1.70
CA TYR A 166 -5.73 9.80 0.45
C TYR A 166 -5.46 11.29 0.50
N VAL A 167 -5.90 11.95 1.56
CA VAL A 167 -5.79 13.40 1.72
C VAL A 167 -5.28 13.70 3.11
N ALA A 168 -4.58 14.82 3.28
CA ALA A 168 -4.15 15.29 4.58
C ALA A 168 -4.51 16.74 4.82
N TYR A 169 -4.55 17.10 6.08
CA TYR A 169 -5.01 18.41 6.55
C TYR A 169 -4.04 18.93 7.60
N CYS A 170 -3.91 20.26 7.67
CA CYS A 170 -3.15 20.89 8.75
C CYS A 170 -3.71 20.51 10.13
N ASN A 171 -5.04 20.38 10.23
CA ASN A 171 -5.78 20.09 11.46
C ASN A 171 -7.25 19.73 11.15
N ASP A 172 -7.99 19.35 12.21
CA ASP A 172 -9.42 19.02 12.15
C ASP A 172 -10.31 20.14 11.59
N ARG A 173 -9.89 21.42 11.66
CA ARG A 173 -10.66 22.54 11.11
C ARG A 173 -10.62 22.52 9.59
N CYS A 174 -9.45 22.32 8.99
CA CYS A 174 -9.31 22.15 7.54
C CYS A 174 -10.07 20.91 7.07
N GLN A 175 -9.98 19.80 7.80
CA GLN A 175 -10.73 18.59 7.45
C GLN A 175 -12.25 18.83 7.46
N ARG A 176 -12.79 19.49 8.50
CA ARG A 176 -14.23 19.78 8.58
C ARG A 176 -14.72 20.72 7.49
N ARG A 177 -13.92 21.73 7.14
CA ARG A 177 -14.22 22.63 6.02
C ARG A 177 -14.23 21.89 4.70
N ASP A 178 -13.23 21.07 4.42
CA ASP A 178 -13.20 20.25 3.21
C ASP A 178 -14.34 19.22 3.18
N TRP A 179 -14.76 18.73 4.34
CA TRP A 179 -15.90 17.83 4.48
C TRP A 179 -17.23 18.48 4.12
N THR A 180 -17.48 19.71 4.54
CA THR A 180 -18.76 20.40 4.28
C THR A 180 -18.76 21.18 2.98
N ASP A 181 -17.66 21.86 2.69
CA ASP A 181 -17.58 22.91 1.67
C ASP A 181 -16.73 22.46 0.46
N GLY A 182 -15.82 21.48 0.65
CA GLY A 182 -14.85 21.04 -0.36
C GLY A 182 -15.19 19.76 -1.10
N GLY A 183 -16.35 19.17 -0.84
CA GLY A 183 -16.79 17.93 -1.48
C GLY A 183 -16.02 16.68 -1.05
N HIS A 184 -15.21 16.75 0.02
CA HIS A 184 -14.53 15.57 0.53
C HIS A 184 -15.53 14.52 1.04
N ARG A 185 -16.69 14.95 1.55
CA ARG A 185 -17.74 14.05 2.03
C ARG A 185 -18.25 13.09 0.94
N GLU A 186 -18.41 13.55 -0.30
CA GLU A 186 -18.86 12.67 -1.40
C GLU A 186 -17.77 11.68 -1.83
N ASN A 187 -16.51 12.10 -1.72
CA ASN A 187 -15.36 11.35 -2.24
C ASN A 187 -14.66 10.48 -1.19
N CYS A 188 -15.00 10.63 0.09
CA CYS A 188 -14.40 9.87 1.17
C CYS A 188 -15.00 8.45 1.23
N ALA A 189 -14.39 7.50 0.53
CA ALA A 189 -14.64 6.08 0.74
C ALA A 189 -14.11 5.66 2.13
N ARG A 190 -14.94 4.93 2.90
CA ARG A 190 -14.58 4.33 4.19
C ARG A 190 -14.04 2.92 4.01
#